data_AF-A0A497L4T2-F1
#
_entry.id   AF-A0A497L4T2-F1
#
_cell.length_a   1.000
_cell.length_b   1.000
_cell.length_c   1.000
_cell.angle_alpha   90.00
_cell.angle_beta   90.00
_cell.angle_gamma   90.00
#
_symmetry.space_group_name_H-M   'P 1'
#
loop_
_entity.id
_entity.type
_entity.pdbx_description
1 polymer ?
#
loop_
_entity_poly.entity_id
_entity_poly.type
_entity_poly.pdbx_seq_one_letter_code
_entity_poly.pdbx_strand_id
1 'polypeptide(L)'
;MVPVPLHPAKRRLRGYCQTELLAEHLGASILKGLRRVKNTGAQVELEADERAQNVRGAFRWLGEPPPGPVVILDDVITTGSTVLEAARAVPAGRVRALALAFARPEEDAVGAFGRA
;
A
#
# COMPACT_ATOMS: atom_id res chain seq x y z
N MET A 1 4.51 11.36 3.21
CA MET A 1 3.94 10.01 3.08
C MET A 1 4.17 9.50 1.67
N VAL A 2 4.44 8.20 1.49
CA VAL A 2 4.69 7.56 0.19
C VAL A 2 3.60 6.53 -0.06
N PRO A 3 2.56 6.85 -0.84
CA PRO A 3 1.55 5.86 -1.23
C PRO A 3 2.17 4.71 -2.03
N VAL A 4 1.77 3.47 -1.77
CA VAL A 4 2.17 2.33 -2.61
C VAL A 4 1.50 2.48 -3.98
N PRO A 5 2.27 2.67 -5.08
CA PRO A 5 1.69 2.96 -6.39
C PRO A 5 1.14 1.70 -7.07
N LEU A 6 0.09 1.88 -7.87
CA LEU A 6 -0.31 0.89 -8.86
C LEU A 6 0.67 0.86 -10.04
N HIS A 7 0.78 -0.31 -10.68
CA HIS A 7 1.45 -0.39 -11.99
C HIS A 7 0.68 0.48 -13.02
N PRO A 8 1.34 1.18 -13.95
CA PRO A 8 0.66 2.08 -14.90
C PRO A 8 -0.50 1.44 -15.66
N ALA A 9 -0.39 0.17 -16.04
CA ALA A 9 -1.48 -0.57 -16.68
C ALA A 9 -2.72 -0.70 -15.77
N LYS A 10 -2.53 -1.04 -14.49
CA LYS A 10 -3.61 -1.15 -13.51
C LYS A 10 -4.21 0.21 -13.17
N ARG A 11 -3.38 1.27 -13.11
CA ARG A 11 -3.85 2.65 -12.92
C ARG A 11 -4.75 3.10 -14.07
N ARG A 12 -4.38 2.81 -15.32
CA ARG A 12 -5.20 3.13 -16.50
C ARG A 12 -6.54 2.39 -16.48
N LEU A 13 -6.54 1.10 -16.15
CA LEU A 13 -7.76 0.30 -16.07
C LEU A 13 -8.72 0.79 -14.97
N ARG A 14 -8.16 1.11 -13.80
CA ARG A 14 -8.95 1.48 -12.61
C ARG A 14 -9.35 2.96 -12.58
N GLY A 15 -8.58 3.83 -13.22
CA GLY A 15 -8.77 5.29 -13.22
C GLY A 15 -8.24 6.02 -11.98
N TYR A 16 -7.96 5.31 -10.88
CA TYR A 16 -7.48 5.89 -9.61
C TYR A 16 -6.51 4.95 -8.87
N CYS A 17 -5.87 5.46 -7.82
CA CYS A 17 -5.03 4.70 -6.90
C CYS A 17 -5.51 4.95 -5.46
N GLN A 18 -5.92 3.89 -4.76
CA GLN A 18 -6.57 4.00 -3.44
C GLN A 18 -5.66 4.61 -2.40
N THR A 19 -4.38 4.23 -2.41
CA THR A 19 -3.37 4.72 -1.47
C THR A 19 -3.09 6.21 -1.70
N GLU A 20 -3.10 6.68 -2.96
CA GLU A 20 -3.02 8.12 -3.28
C GLU A 20 -4.23 8.84 -2.66
N LEU A 21 -5.45 8.36 -2.92
CA LEU A 21 -6.68 8.96 -2.38
C LEU A 21 -6.72 8.96 -0.85
N LEU A 22 -6.32 7.86 -0.20
CA LEU A 22 -6.24 7.77 1.25
C LEU A 22 -5.26 8.80 1.82
N ALA A 23 -4.07 8.93 1.22
CA ALA A 23 -3.09 9.92 1.66
C ALA A 23 -3.60 11.36 1.51
N GLU A 24 -4.35 11.65 0.43
CA GLU A 24 -4.99 12.95 0.21
C GLU A 24 -6.03 13.24 1.30
N HIS A 25 -6.89 12.27 1.65
CA HIS A 25 -7.91 12.44 2.69
C HIS A 25 -7.33 12.61 4.10
N LEU A 26 -6.15 12.07 4.37
CA LEU A 26 -5.44 12.31 5.63
C LEU A 26 -4.79 13.70 5.71
N GLY A 27 -4.82 14.49 4.63
CA GLY A 27 -4.11 15.77 4.55
C GLY A 27 -2.59 15.61 4.58
N ALA A 28 -2.06 14.43 4.23
CA ALA A 28 -0.64 14.15 4.31
C ALA A 28 0.11 14.74 3.11
N SER A 29 1.33 15.25 3.31
CA SER A 29 2.21 15.62 2.20
C SER A 29 2.64 14.37 1.42
N ILE A 30 2.27 14.29 0.13
CA ILE A 30 2.49 13.11 -0.71
C ILE A 30 3.81 13.21 -1.47
N LEU A 31 4.64 12.18 -1.34
CA LEU A 31 5.84 11.99 -2.12
C LEU A 31 5.57 10.97 -3.25
N LYS A 32 5.67 11.42 -4.50
CA LYS A 32 5.33 10.63 -5.70
C LYS A 32 6.54 9.94 -6.36
N GLY A 33 7.67 9.84 -5.65
CA GLY A 33 8.92 9.27 -6.17
C GLY A 33 8.88 7.75 -6.34
N LEU A 34 8.08 7.04 -5.55
CA LEU A 34 7.95 5.58 -5.67
C LEU A 34 7.11 5.20 -6.90
N ARG A 35 7.63 4.32 -7.74
CA ARG A 35 6.97 3.77 -8.93
C ARG A 35 6.96 2.26 -8.92
N ARG A 36 5.83 1.67 -9.32
CA ARG A 36 5.73 0.23 -9.59
C ARG A 36 6.09 -0.04 -11.05
N VAL A 37 7.25 -0.65 -11.29
CA VAL A 37 7.85 -0.89 -12.61
C VAL A 37 7.61 -2.29 -13.15
N LYS A 38 7.26 -3.24 -12.29
CA LYS A 38 6.90 -4.61 -12.68
C LYS A 38 5.38 -4.75 -12.65
N ASN A 39 4.82 -5.30 -13.73
CA ASN A 39 3.42 -5.75 -13.69
C ASN A 39 3.37 -7.10 -12.98
N THR A 40 2.89 -7.11 -11.74
CA THR A 40 2.77 -8.34 -10.95
C THR A 40 1.37 -8.93 -11.09
N GLY A 41 1.28 -10.26 -11.03
CA GLY A 41 0.00 -10.96 -10.92
C GLY A 41 -0.78 -10.56 -9.67
N ALA A 42 -2.04 -11.02 -9.56
CA ALA A 42 -2.79 -10.91 -8.32
C ALA A 42 -2.06 -11.65 -7.19
N GLN A 43 -2.17 -11.16 -5.96
CA GLN A 43 -1.54 -11.78 -4.78
C GLN A 43 -2.52 -12.59 -3.92
N VAL A 44 -3.83 -12.49 -4.20
CA VAL A 44 -4.88 -13.07 -3.36
C VAL A 44 -4.73 -14.58 -3.23
N GLU A 45 -4.40 -15.25 -4.33
CA GLU A 45 -4.26 -16.71 -4.44
C GLU A 45 -2.84 -17.23 -4.17
N LEU A 46 -1.89 -16.33 -3.86
CA LEU A 46 -0.49 -16.70 -3.65
C LEU A 46 -0.19 -16.93 -2.18
N GLU A 47 0.66 -17.91 -1.91
CA GLU A 47 1.25 -18.16 -0.60
C GLU A 47 2.30 -17.09 -0.23
N ALA A 48 2.75 -17.07 1.02
CA ALA A 48 3.61 -16.00 1.53
C ALA A 48 4.93 -15.82 0.74
N ASP A 49 5.61 -16.91 0.42
CA ASP A 49 6.87 -16.88 -0.34
C ASP A 49 6.64 -16.47 -1.79
N GLU A 50 5.55 -16.94 -2.39
CA GLU A 50 5.15 -16.57 -3.73
C GLU A 50 4.79 -15.08 -3.83
N ARG A 51 4.12 -14.54 -2.79
CA ARG A 51 3.86 -13.09 -2.69
C ARG A 51 5.17 -12.31 -2.66
N ALA A 52 6.15 -12.73 -1.86
CA ALA A 52 7.47 -12.09 -1.80
C ALA A 52 8.19 -12.12 -3.15
N GLN A 53 8.20 -13.28 -3.83
CA GLN A 53 8.84 -13.43 -5.13
C GLN A 53 8.10 -12.67 -6.25
N ASN A 54 6.77 -12.62 -6.19
CA ASN A 54 5.94 -11.89 -7.15
C ASN A 54 6.27 -10.39 -7.12
N VAL A 55 6.39 -9.79 -5.92
CA VAL A 55 6.71 -8.37 -5.77
C VAL A 55 8.19 -8.04 -5.87
N ARG A 56 9.11 -9.00 -5.75
CA ARG A 56 10.55 -8.74 -5.84
C ARG A 56 10.91 -7.93 -7.09
N GLY A 57 11.62 -6.82 -6.88
CA GLY A 57 12.03 -5.87 -7.91
C GLY A 57 10.88 -5.06 -8.51
N ALA A 58 9.69 -5.06 -7.89
CA ALA A 58 8.53 -4.39 -8.48
C ALA A 58 8.54 -2.88 -8.31
N PHE A 59 9.34 -2.34 -7.40
CA PHE A 59 9.35 -0.92 -7.08
C PHE A 59 10.71 -0.27 -7.36
N ARG A 60 10.67 1.01 -7.75
CA ARG A 60 11.84 1.88 -7.90
C ARG A 60 11.50 3.29 -7.46
N TRP A 61 12.46 3.98 -6.89
CA TRP A 61 12.36 5.42 -6.65
C TRP A 61 12.89 6.22 -7.84
N LEU A 62 12.14 7.24 -8.25
CA LEU A 62 12.51 8.19 -9.30
C LEU A 62 12.41 9.61 -8.75
N GLY A 63 13.47 10.39 -8.94
CA GLY A 63 13.59 11.77 -8.47
C GLY A 63 14.42 11.89 -7.20
N GLU A 64 14.39 13.08 -6.61
CA GLU A 64 15.19 13.41 -5.42
C GLU A 64 14.84 12.53 -4.22
N PRO A 65 15.82 12.19 -3.35
CA PRO A 65 15.55 11.48 -2.12
C PRO A 65 14.57 12.23 -1.21
N PRO A 66 13.79 11.52 -0.37
CA PRO A 66 12.99 12.17 0.64
C PRO A 66 13.84 13.02 1.59
N PRO A 67 13.36 14.20 2.03
CA PRO A 67 14.11 15.10 2.91
C PRO A 67 14.25 14.57 4.35
N GLY A 68 13.66 13.42 4.67
CA GLY A 68 13.63 12.86 6.01
C GLY A 68 12.92 11.52 6.09
N PRO A 69 12.55 11.07 7.30
CA PRO A 69 11.81 9.83 7.49
C PRO A 69 10.50 9.81 6.72
N VAL A 70 10.13 8.63 6.20
CA VAL A 70 8.90 8.45 5.43
C VAL A 70 8.01 7.36 6.03
N VAL A 71 6.72 7.50 5.77
CA VAL A 71 5.70 6.46 6.01
C VAL A 71 5.18 6.00 4.66
N ILE A 72 5.30 4.71 4.38
CA ILE A 72 4.65 4.04 3.26
C ILE A 72 3.20 3.77 3.66
N LEU A 73 2.28 4.11 2.76
CA LEU A 73 0.85 3.87 2.95
C LEU A 73 0.35 2.84 1.95
N ASP A 74 -0.22 1.75 2.46
CA ASP A 74 -0.96 0.76 1.67
C ASP A 74 -2.44 0.71 2.10
N ASP A 75 -3.30 0.09 1.30
CA ASP A 75 -4.70 -0.13 1.68
C ASP A 75 -4.90 -1.47 2.42
N VAL A 76 -3.96 -2.41 2.29
CA VAL A 76 -3.95 -3.68 3.01
C VAL A 76 -2.54 -4.17 3.27
N ILE A 77 -2.29 -4.72 4.46
CA ILE A 77 -1.06 -5.47 4.76
C ILE A 77 -1.47 -6.87 5.21
N THR A 78 -0.99 -7.87 4.47
CA THR A 78 -1.09 -9.29 4.86
C THR A 78 0.27 -9.78 5.35
N THR A 79 1.09 -10.35 4.47
CA THR A 79 2.46 -10.80 4.76
C THR A 79 3.47 -9.65 4.84
N GLY A 80 3.06 -8.45 4.44
CA GLY A 80 3.93 -7.29 4.33
C GLY A 80 4.87 -7.30 3.12
N SER A 81 4.84 -8.32 2.25
CA SER A 81 5.75 -8.44 1.10
C SER A 81 5.77 -7.19 0.22
N THR A 82 4.59 -6.62 -0.08
CA THR A 82 4.47 -5.40 -0.91
C THR A 82 5.13 -4.20 -0.24
N VAL A 83 4.82 -3.93 1.04
CA VAL A 83 5.36 -2.78 1.76
C VAL A 83 6.85 -2.91 2.06
N LEU A 84 7.34 -4.12 2.33
CA LEU A 84 8.76 -4.40 2.52
C LEU A 84 9.56 -4.12 1.24
N GLU A 85 9.05 -4.57 0.10
CA GLU A 85 9.72 -4.32 -1.19
C GLU A 85 9.62 -2.84 -1.59
N ALA A 86 8.49 -2.18 -1.34
CA ALA A 86 8.36 -0.74 -1.51
C ALA A 86 9.38 0.02 -0.63
N ALA A 87 9.55 -0.38 0.64
CA ALA A 87 10.50 0.22 1.56
C ALA A 87 11.94 0.11 1.07
N ARG A 88 12.33 -1.04 0.52
CA ARG A 88 13.66 -1.25 -0.07
C ARG A 88 13.96 -0.31 -1.22
N ALA A 89 12.94 0.11 -1.96
CA ALA A 89 13.11 0.99 -3.11
C ALA A 89 13.21 2.48 -2.72
N VAL A 90 12.81 2.88 -1.51
CA VAL A 90 12.82 4.30 -1.09
C VAL A 90 14.19 4.68 -0.50
N PRO A 91 14.90 5.68 -1.04
CA PRO A 91 16.21 6.10 -0.56
C PRO A 91 16.08 7.03 0.66
N ALA A 92 15.49 6.52 1.75
CA ALA A 92 15.32 7.26 3.01
C ALA A 92 16.01 6.52 4.16
N GLY A 93 16.62 7.27 5.09
CA GLY A 93 17.30 6.69 6.25
C GLY A 93 16.36 5.96 7.23
N ARG A 94 15.07 6.32 7.27
CA ARG A 94 14.06 5.64 8.07
C ARG A 94 12.74 5.53 7.30
N VAL A 95 12.23 4.31 7.20
CA VAL A 95 10.95 3.99 6.56
C VAL A 95 10.05 3.28 7.56
N ARG A 96 8.80 3.73 7.70
CA ARG A 96 7.72 3.04 8.42
C ARG A 96 6.64 2.64 7.43
N ALA A 97 5.79 1.68 7.79
CA ALA A 97 4.63 1.29 6.98
C ALA A 97 3.35 1.44 7.80
N LEU A 98 2.28 1.88 7.14
CA LEU A 98 0.92 1.98 7.64
C LEU A 98 -0.02 1.38 6.60
N ALA A 99 -0.98 0.58 7.01
CA ALA A 99 -2.12 0.21 6.18
C ALA A 99 -3.41 0.80 6.75
N LEU A 100 -4.27 1.29 5.85
CA LEU A 100 -5.61 1.75 6.20
C LEU A 100 -6.62 0.97 5.36
N ALA A 101 -7.43 0.16 6.04
CA ALA A 101 -8.52 -0.58 5.44
C ALA A 101 -9.85 -0.02 5.94
N PHE A 102 -10.83 0.07 5.03
CA PHE A 102 -12.22 0.33 5.41
C PHE A 102 -12.87 -0.99 5.83
N ALA A 103 -13.40 -1.03 7.04
CA ALA A 103 -14.30 -2.07 7.50
C ALA A 103 -15.73 -1.52 7.55
N ARG A 104 -16.71 -2.35 7.21
CA ARG A 104 -18.12 -2.08 7.52
C ARG A 104 -18.46 -2.90 8.76
N PRO A 105 -19.22 -2.36 9.72
CA PRO A 105 -19.79 -3.17 10.79
C PRO A 105 -20.71 -4.23 10.17
N GLU A 106 -20.67 -5.44 10.71
CA GLU A 106 -21.63 -6.49 10.39
C GLU A 106 -22.98 -6.08 11.00
N GLU A 107 -24.04 -5.97 10.18
CA GLU A 107 -25.35 -5.46 10.63
C GLU A 107 -26.02 -6.39 11.65
N ASP A 108 -25.55 -7.64 11.81
CA ASP A 108 -26.15 -8.65 12.68
C ASP A 108 -25.55 -8.73 14.10
N ALA A 109 -24.51 -7.95 14.41
CA ALA A 109 -23.84 -8.02 15.73
C ALA A 109 -24.52 -7.19 16.84
N VAL A 110 -25.58 -6.43 16.53
CA VAL A 110 -26.27 -5.55 17.50
C VAL A 110 -27.44 -6.25 18.22
N GLY A 111 -27.74 -7.52 17.89
CA GLY A 111 -28.89 -8.25 18.48
C GLY A 111 -28.60 -9.11 19.72
N ALA A 112 -27.33 -9.38 20.07
CA ALA A 112 -27.00 -10.39 21.08
C ALA A 112 -26.74 -9.86 22.50
N PHE A 113 -26.68 -8.54 22.69
CA PHE A 113 -26.54 -7.93 24.02
C PHE A 113 -27.76 -7.08 24.37
N GLY A 114 -28.79 -7.76 24.88
CA GLY A 114 -29.82 -7.11 25.67
C GLY A 114 -31.22 -7.57 25.35
N ARG A 115 -31.68 -8.62 26.06
CA ARG A 115 -32.89 -8.55 26.89
C ARG A 115 -32.69 -9.40 28.14
N ALA A 116 -32.91 -8.76 29.28
CA ALA A 116 -33.10 -9.37 30.59
C ALA A 116 -34.44 -10.12 30.65
#